data_AF-A0A4Y2II98-F1
#
_entry.id   AF-A0A4Y2II98-F1
#
_cell.length_a   1.000
_cell.length_b   1.000
_cell.length_c   1.000
_cell.angle_alpha   90.00
_cell.angle_beta   90.00
_cell.angle_gamma   90.00
#
_symmetry.space_group_name_H-M   'P 1'
#
loop_
_entity.id
_entity.type
_entity.pdbx_description
1 polymer ?
#
loop_
_entity_poly.entity_id
_entity_poly.type
_entity_poly.pdbx_seq_one_letter_code
_entity_poly.pdbx_strand_id
1 'polypeptide(L)'
;MSYRVLTRKKPYEPNPRSGRPRVTDIRSDRRIQRMTSGQKMSVREIIGASRLQISKNSVHRRIIESGYMIHAKMARRLPLSKLHISKRLQWARYQMSYGDKWMAVRFSDEKNGTSMDLTGI
;
A
#
# COMPACT_ATOMS: atom_id res chain seq x y z
N MET A 1 -40.15 -20.19 26.40
CA MET A 1 -39.51 -21.43 26.87
C MET A 1 -38.21 -21.68 26.09
N SER A 2 -37.06 -21.42 26.71
CA SER A 2 -35.73 -21.52 26.08
C SER A 2 -34.96 -22.69 26.70
N TYR A 3 -35.22 -23.90 26.20
CA TYR A 3 -34.64 -25.15 26.73
C TYR A 3 -33.17 -25.36 26.31
N ARG A 4 -32.68 -24.62 25.30
CA ARG A 4 -31.36 -24.84 24.68
C ARG A 4 -30.18 -24.31 25.50
N VAL A 5 -30.42 -23.42 26.45
CA VAL A 5 -29.35 -22.69 27.17
C VAL A 5 -28.90 -23.42 28.43
N LEU A 6 -29.77 -24.23 29.05
CA LEU A 6 -29.57 -24.75 30.41
C LEU A 6 -28.67 -26.00 30.52
N THR A 7 -28.25 -26.62 29.41
CA THR A 7 -27.50 -27.89 29.44
C THR A 7 -26.03 -27.79 29.00
N ARG A 8 -25.50 -26.58 28.72
CA ARG A 8 -24.13 -26.42 28.17
C ARG A 8 -23.13 -25.96 29.24
N LYS A 9 -22.08 -26.77 29.45
CA LYS A 9 -20.92 -26.46 30.31
C LYS A 9 -19.94 -25.41 29.74
N LYS A 10 -20.09 -25.03 28.46
CA LYS A 10 -19.27 -24.01 27.79
C LYS A 10 -20.14 -22.80 27.40
N PRO A 11 -19.59 -21.57 27.44
CA PRO A 11 -20.34 -20.35 27.09
C PRO A 11 -20.93 -20.44 25.68
N TYR A 12 -22.13 -19.90 25.51
CA TYR A 12 -22.85 -19.93 24.24
C TYR A 12 -22.25 -18.92 23.27
N GLU A 13 -21.60 -19.41 22.21
CA GLU A 13 -21.26 -18.60 21.05
C GLU A 13 -22.43 -18.63 20.06
N PRO A 14 -23.22 -17.55 19.94
CA PRO A 14 -24.26 -17.48 18.94
C PRO A 14 -23.64 -17.52 17.53
N ASN A 15 -24.25 -18.29 16.64
CA ASN A 15 -23.92 -18.24 15.23
C ASN A 15 -24.00 -16.79 14.72
N PRO A 16 -23.10 -16.36 13.81
CA PRO A 16 -23.14 -15.03 13.23
C PRO A 16 -24.50 -14.78 12.57
N ARG A 17 -25.09 -13.61 12.81
CA ARG A 17 -26.32 -13.21 12.13
C ARG A 17 -26.04 -12.98 10.65
N SER A 18 -26.96 -13.39 9.78
CA SER A 18 -26.94 -12.99 8.38
C SER A 18 -27.13 -11.48 8.28
N GLY A 19 -26.04 -10.74 8.08
CA GLY A 19 -26.07 -9.29 7.90
C GLY A 19 -26.80 -8.87 6.61
N ARG A 20 -26.91 -7.56 6.40
CA ARG A 20 -27.51 -7.01 5.17
C ARG A 20 -26.76 -7.53 3.92
N PRO A 21 -27.47 -7.98 2.88
CA PRO A 21 -26.85 -8.37 1.62
C PRO A 21 -26.00 -7.25 1.04
N ARG A 22 -24.89 -7.64 0.40
CA ARG A 22 -23.99 -6.69 -0.25
C ARG A 22 -24.63 -6.15 -1.53
N VAL A 23 -24.39 -4.87 -1.79
CA VAL A 23 -24.76 -4.24 -3.07
C VAL A 23 -23.86 -4.73 -4.21
N THR A 24 -22.63 -5.14 -3.89
CA THR A 24 -21.66 -5.63 -4.85
C THR A 24 -21.64 -7.15 -4.91
N ASP A 25 -21.53 -7.68 -6.14
CA ASP A 25 -21.28 -9.08 -6.42
C ASP A 25 -19.77 -9.39 -6.50
N ILE A 26 -19.40 -10.66 -6.34
CA ILE A 26 -18.03 -11.17 -6.44
C ILE A 26 -17.36 -10.73 -7.75
N ARG A 27 -18.09 -10.72 -8.87
CA ARG A 27 -17.54 -10.26 -10.16
C ARG A 27 -17.21 -8.78 -10.15
N SER A 28 -18.07 -7.97 -9.53
CA SER A 28 -17.86 -6.53 -9.41
C SER A 28 -16.69 -6.21 -8.50
N ASP A 29 -16.52 -6.94 -7.40
CA ASP A 29 -15.38 -6.80 -6.48
C ASP A 29 -14.06 -7.09 -7.21
N ARG A 30 -14.00 -8.16 -8.01
CA ARG A 30 -12.83 -8.46 -8.86
C ARG A 30 -12.56 -7.40 -9.92
N ARG A 31 -13.61 -6.75 -10.46
CA ARG A 31 -13.45 -5.65 -11.42
C ARG A 31 -12.86 -4.43 -10.74
N ILE A 32 -13.36 -4.07 -9.56
CA ILE A 32 -12.82 -2.98 -8.73
C ILE A 32 -11.32 -3.22 -8.46
N GLN A 33 -10.96 -4.42 -8.01
CA GLN A 33 -9.56 -4.80 -7.77
C GLN A 33 -8.67 -4.59 -8.99
N ARG A 34 -9.09 -5.08 -10.17
CA ARG A 34 -8.32 -4.93 -11.41
C ARG A 34 -8.12 -3.47 -11.83
N MET A 35 -9.15 -2.63 -11.69
CA MET A 35 -9.07 -1.20 -12.00
C MET A 35 -8.12 -0.49 -11.03
N THR A 36 -8.14 -0.85 -9.74
CA THR A 36 -7.24 -0.26 -8.74
C THR A 36 -5.79 -0.71 -8.94
N SER A 37 -5.52 -2.00 -9.14
CA SER A 37 -4.15 -2.53 -9.18
C SER A 37 -3.49 -2.38 -10.55
N GLY A 38 -4.17 -2.76 -11.63
CA GLY A 38 -3.58 -2.82 -12.97
C GLY A 38 -3.62 -1.48 -13.68
N GLN A 39 -4.79 -0.83 -13.67
CA GLN A 39 -4.99 0.45 -14.34
C GLN A 39 -4.57 1.65 -13.48
N LYS A 40 -4.33 1.45 -12.17
CA LYS A 40 -3.98 2.51 -11.20
C LYS A 40 -5.03 3.63 -11.12
N MET A 41 -6.30 3.27 -11.31
CA MET A 41 -7.40 4.23 -11.26
C MET A 41 -7.67 4.69 -9.83
N SER A 42 -8.02 5.97 -9.69
CA SER A 42 -8.53 6.53 -8.44
C SER A 42 -9.92 5.99 -8.10
N VAL A 43 -10.31 6.10 -6.83
CA VAL A 43 -11.64 5.66 -6.37
C VAL A 43 -12.76 6.40 -7.12
N ARG A 44 -12.58 7.67 -7.48
CA ARG A 44 -13.58 8.45 -8.22
C ARG A 44 -13.75 7.92 -9.65
N GLU A 45 -12.66 7.65 -10.33
CA GLU A 45 -12.69 7.06 -11.68
C GLU A 45 -13.26 5.64 -11.65
N ILE A 46 -12.97 4.87 -10.60
CA ILE A 46 -13.56 3.54 -10.39
C ILE A 46 -15.08 3.64 -10.25
N ILE A 47 -15.60 4.62 -9.50
CA ILE A 47 -17.05 4.83 -9.38
C ILE A 47 -17.66 5.16 -10.74
N GLY A 48 -17.03 6.06 -11.51
CA GLY A 48 -17.51 6.42 -12.84
C GLY A 48 -17.45 5.28 -13.87
N ALA A 49 -16.39 4.47 -13.82
CA ALA A 49 -16.22 3.32 -14.71
C ALA A 49 -17.01 2.08 -14.26
N SER A 50 -17.34 2.02 -12.97
CA SER A 50 -18.25 1.03 -12.41
C SER A 50 -19.66 1.35 -12.87
N ARG A 51 -20.31 0.42 -13.58
CA ARG A 51 -21.70 0.57 -14.01
C ARG A 51 -22.70 0.37 -12.86
N LEU A 52 -22.26 0.59 -11.63
CA LEU A 52 -23.00 0.29 -10.41
C LEU A 52 -23.10 1.56 -9.58
N GLN A 53 -24.27 1.81 -9.01
CA GLN A 53 -24.53 2.94 -8.11
C GLN A 53 -23.87 2.67 -6.74
N ILE A 54 -22.54 2.82 -6.69
CA ILE A 54 -21.71 2.48 -5.52
C ILE A 54 -21.11 3.76 -4.94
N SER A 55 -21.20 3.89 -3.61
CA SER A 55 -20.55 4.99 -2.89
C SER A 55 -19.03 4.79 -2.77
N LYS A 56 -18.30 5.91 -2.63
CA LYS A 56 -16.84 5.94 -2.38
C LYS A 56 -16.41 4.99 -1.26
N ASN A 57 -17.16 4.99 -0.15
CA ASN A 57 -16.85 4.15 1.02
C ASN A 57 -17.01 2.67 0.73
N SER A 58 -17.94 2.29 -0.14
CA SER A 58 -18.12 0.89 -0.53
C SER A 58 -16.94 0.39 -1.36
N VAL A 59 -16.43 1.21 -2.28
CA VAL A 59 -15.19 0.89 -3.04
C VAL A 59 -14.00 0.76 -2.09
N HIS A 60 -13.79 1.72 -1.17
CA HIS A 60 -12.70 1.62 -0.18
C HIS A 60 -12.78 0.35 0.66
N ARG A 61 -13.98 0.00 1.17
CA ARG A 61 -14.17 -1.24 1.92
C ARG A 61 -13.85 -2.47 1.07
N ARG A 62 -14.23 -2.52 -0.21
CA ARG A 62 -13.88 -3.65 -1.10
C ARG A 62 -12.37 -3.79 -1.27
N ILE A 63 -11.65 -2.67 -1.42
CA ILE A 63 -10.19 -2.68 -1.55
C ILE A 63 -9.55 -3.20 -0.26
N ILE A 64 -9.95 -2.71 0.91
CA ILE A 64 -9.39 -3.11 2.20
C ILE A 64 -9.75 -4.57 2.54
N GLU A 65 -11.03 -4.94 2.44
CA GLU A 65 -11.50 -6.31 2.75
C GLU A 65 -10.89 -7.37 1.84
N SER A 66 -10.47 -6.99 0.62
CA SER A 66 -9.86 -7.95 -0.29
C SER A 66 -8.52 -8.50 0.20
N GLY A 67 -7.80 -7.77 1.07
CA GLY A 67 -6.43 -8.10 1.49
C GLY A 67 -5.40 -8.13 0.35
N TYR A 68 -5.82 -7.89 -0.91
CA TYR A 68 -4.97 -7.97 -2.09
C TYR A 68 -4.04 -6.75 -2.22
N MET A 69 -4.47 -5.61 -1.68
CA MET A 69 -3.74 -4.35 -1.75
C MET A 69 -3.53 -3.81 -0.35
N ILE A 70 -2.27 -3.61 0.04
CA ILE A 70 -1.91 -2.95 1.29
C ILE A 70 -1.67 -1.47 0.99
N HIS A 71 -2.30 -0.60 1.75
CA HIS A 71 -1.99 0.82 1.67
C HIS A 71 -0.56 1.04 2.17
N ALA A 72 0.33 1.46 1.27
CA ALA A 72 1.72 1.77 1.58
C ALA A 72 2.10 3.11 0.97
N LYS A 73 2.69 3.99 1.79
CA LYS A 73 3.27 5.24 1.30
C LYS A 73 4.59 4.92 0.60
N MET A 74 4.71 5.27 -0.67
CA MET A 74 5.97 5.09 -1.40
C MET A 74 7.04 5.99 -0.80
N ALA A 75 8.23 5.43 -0.53
CA ALA A 75 9.38 6.23 -0.15
C ALA A 75 9.72 7.22 -1.28
N ARG A 76 10.01 8.47 -0.92
CA ARG A 76 10.41 9.48 -1.90
C ARG A 76 11.73 9.05 -2.54
N ARG A 77 11.76 8.93 -3.87
CA ARG A 77 12.95 8.59 -4.65
C ARG A 77 13.17 9.67 -5.70
N LEU A 78 14.43 10.03 -5.94
CA LEU A 78 14.77 10.93 -7.03
C LEU A 78 14.44 10.25 -8.36
N PRO A 79 13.80 10.95 -9.32
CA PRO A 79 13.52 10.37 -10.62
C PRO A 79 14.83 10.10 -11.35
N LEU A 80 15.02 8.85 -11.79
CA LEU A 80 16.18 8.45 -12.57
C LEU A 80 15.78 8.32 -14.03
N SER A 81 16.51 9.00 -14.90
CA SER A 81 16.42 8.76 -16.35
C SER A 81 17.11 7.44 -16.70
N LYS A 82 16.81 6.90 -17.89
CA LYS A 82 17.50 5.70 -18.42
C LYS A 82 19.03 5.89 -18.45
N LEU A 83 19.48 7.11 -18.77
CA LEU A 83 20.89 7.50 -18.77
C LEU A 83 21.50 7.45 -17.35
N HIS A 84 20.77 7.95 -16.34
CA HIS A 84 21.25 7.87 -14.94
C HIS A 84 21.41 6.41 -14.50
N ILE A 85 20.47 5.54 -14.87
CA ILE A 85 20.50 4.12 -14.51
C ILE A 85 21.69 3.44 -15.16
N SER A 86 21.94 3.64 -16.46
CA SER A 86 23.06 3.00 -17.15
C SER A 86 24.42 3.45 -16.60
N LYS A 87 24.62 4.77 -16.40
CA LYS A 87 25.86 5.31 -15.84
C LYS A 87 26.13 4.82 -14.42
N ARG A 88 25.12 4.84 -13.55
CA ARG A 88 25.25 4.34 -12.17
C ARG A 88 25.56 2.84 -12.14
N LEU A 89 24.93 2.06 -13.01
CA LEU A 89 25.17 0.61 -13.09
C LEU A 89 26.58 0.29 -13.61
N GLN A 90 27.04 1.00 -14.65
CA GLN A 90 28.41 0.86 -15.16
C GLN A 90 29.44 1.23 -14.09
N TRP A 91 29.24 2.36 -13.41
CA TRP A 91 30.10 2.79 -12.31
C TRP A 91 30.15 1.74 -11.20
N ALA A 92 28.99 1.23 -10.76
CA ALA A 92 28.92 0.22 -9.72
C ALA A 92 29.66 -1.07 -10.12
N ARG A 93 29.52 -1.52 -11.38
CA ARG A 93 30.23 -2.71 -11.90
C ARG A 93 31.75 -2.52 -11.86
N TYR A 94 32.24 -1.37 -12.32
CA TYR A 94 33.67 -1.06 -12.30
C TYR A 94 34.20 -0.96 -10.86
N GLN A 95 33.41 -0.37 -9.97
CA GLN A 95 33.81 -0.09 -8.60
C GLN A 95 33.67 -1.30 -7.65
N MET A 96 32.86 -2.31 -8.00
CA MET A 96 32.78 -3.56 -7.21
C MET A 96 34.12 -4.30 -7.16
N SER A 97 34.92 -4.24 -8.22
CA SER A 97 36.26 -4.85 -8.29
C SER A 97 37.39 -3.93 -7.77
N TYR A 98 37.06 -2.82 -7.11
CA TYR A 98 38.06 -1.81 -6.74
C TYR A 98 38.99 -2.26 -5.59
N GLY A 99 38.53 -3.19 -4.74
CA GLY A 99 39.36 -3.85 -3.72
C GLY A 99 40.05 -2.88 -2.77
N ASP A 100 41.32 -3.12 -2.46
CA ASP A 100 42.11 -2.34 -1.49
C ASP A 100 42.28 -0.86 -1.89
N LYS A 101 42.03 -0.51 -3.15
CA LYS A 101 42.05 0.89 -3.62
C LYS A 101 41.00 1.75 -2.93
N TRP A 102 39.95 1.13 -2.37
CA TRP A 102 38.98 1.82 -1.53
C TRP A 102 39.61 2.50 -0.31
N MET A 103 40.72 1.97 0.22
CA MET A 103 41.40 2.52 1.40
C MET A 103 42.00 3.91 1.16
N ALA A 104 42.26 4.27 -0.10
CA ALA A 104 42.77 5.59 -0.48
C ALA A 104 41.67 6.61 -0.81
N VAL A 105 40.39 6.20 -0.84
CA VAL A 105 39.28 7.06 -1.28
C VAL A 105 38.73 7.85 -0.09
N ARG A 106 38.70 9.18 -0.22
CA ARG A 106 38.05 10.09 0.73
C ARG A 106 36.81 10.69 0.09
N PHE A 107 35.67 10.61 0.77
CA PHE A 107 34.40 11.19 0.31
C PHE A 107 34.09 12.48 1.04
N SER A 108 33.50 13.44 0.32
CA SER A 108 32.91 14.67 0.86
C SER A 108 31.63 14.99 0.09
N ASP A 109 30.64 15.54 0.79
CA ASP A 109 29.40 16.05 0.20
C ASP A 109 28.98 17.30 0.98
N GLU A 110 28.38 18.27 0.29
CA GLU A 110 27.90 19.49 0.92
C GLU A 110 26.45 19.32 1.33
N LYS A 111 26.18 19.45 2.63
CA LYS A 111 24.81 19.48 3.16
C LYS A 111 24.52 20.88 3.68
N ASN A 112 23.54 21.54 3.08
CA ASN A 112 23.04 22.82 3.60
C ASN A 112 22.46 22.57 5.00
N GLY A 113 23.10 23.13 6.02
CA GLY A 113 22.64 23.06 7.40
C GLY A 113 21.40 23.93 7.57
N THR A 114 20.24 23.32 7.85
CA THR A 114 19.14 24.05 8.48
C THR A 114 19.54 24.30 9.93
N SER A 115 20.02 25.51 10.24
CA SER A 115 20.09 26.01 11.61
C SER A 115 18.65 26.13 12.11
N MET A 116 18.20 25.16 12.93
CA MET A 116 17.08 25.40 13.82
C MET A 116 17.66 26.15 15.01
N ASP A 117 17.37 27.44 15.11
CA ASP A 117 17.65 28.22 16.31
C ASP A 117 16.84 27.60 17.46
N LEU A 118 17.53 26.86 18.33
CA LEU A 118 17.01 26.39 19.60
C LEU A 118 17.02 27.57 20.59
N THR A 119 16.22 28.59 20.32
CA THR A 119 15.90 29.64 21.31
C THR A 119 14.40 29.68 21.49
N GLY A 120 13.95 28.91 22.49
CA GLY A 120 12.57 28.85 22.96
C GLY A 120 12.49 27.98 24.21
N ILE A 121 13.12 28.46 25.30
CA ILE A 121 12.72 28.14 26.68
C ILE A 121 11.68 29.18 27.06
#